data_AF-A0A7K3S9I6-F1
#
_entry.id   AF-A0A7K3S9I6-F1
#
_cell.length_a   1.000
_cell.length_b   1.000
_cell.length_c   1.000
_cell.angle_alpha   90.00
_cell.angle_beta   90.00
_cell.angle_gamma   90.00
#
_symmetry.space_group_name_H-M   'P 1'
#
loop_
_entity.id
_entity.type
_entity.pdbx_description
1 polymer ?
#
loop_
_entity_poly.entity_id
_entity_poly.type
_entity_poly.pdbx_seq_one_letter_code
_entity_poly.pdbx_strand_id
1 'polypeptide(L)' 'RALAEERCAAAGVELRVPPLTLCTDNGAMIAAVGDLLVRAGADPAQLNVSIDPSAPLEYAALHPVAAPARVARAA' A
#
# COMPACT_ATOMS: atom_id res chain seq x y z
N ARG A 1 6.97 0.39 20.86
CA ARG A 1 6.29 -0.92 20.80
C ARG A 1 5.30 -1.08 21.96
N ALA A 2 5.77 -1.02 23.21
CA ALA A 2 4.96 -1.20 24.42
C ALA A 2 3.60 -0.47 24.44
N LEU A 3 3.57 0.85 24.17
CA LEU A 3 2.31 1.62 24.18
C LEU A 3 1.30 1.16 23.12
N ALA A 4 1.78 0.73 21.94
CA ALA A 4 0.90 0.21 20.89
C ALA A 4 0.37 -1.18 21.27
N GLU A 5 1.20 -2.03 21.90
CA GLU A 5 0.82 -3.35 22.38
C GLU A 5 -0.28 -3.26 23.45
N GLU A 6 -0.11 -2.38 24.44
CA GLU A 6 -1.09 -2.13 25.49
C GLU A 6 -2.44 -1.70 24.91
N ARG A 7 -2.43 -0.74 23.98
CA ARG A 7 -3.65 -0.22 23.35
C ARG A 7 -4.36 -1.26 22.48
N CYS A 8 -3.60 -2.01 21.68
CA CYS A 8 -4.17 -3.10 20.87
C CYS A 8 -4.78 -4.18 21.76
N ALA A 9 -4.10 -4.58 22.84
CA ALA A 9 -4.62 -5.56 23.80
C ALA A 9 -5.91 -5.07 24.48
N ALA A 10 -5.95 -3.82 24.93
CA ALA A 10 -7.14 -3.21 25.52
C ALA A 10 -8.33 -3.15 24.53
N ALA A 11 -8.06 -3.02 23.24
CA ALA A 11 -9.06 -3.03 22.17
C ALA A 11 -9.40 -4.44 21.65
N GLY A 12 -8.74 -5.50 22.14
CA GLY A 12 -8.91 -6.87 21.62
C GLY A 12 -8.37 -7.08 20.20
N VAL A 13 -7.40 -6.27 19.77
CA VAL A 13 -6.77 -6.33 18.44
C VAL A 13 -5.37 -6.95 18.54
N GLU A 14 -5.04 -7.85 17.62
CA GLU A 14 -3.68 -8.41 17.50
C GLU A 14 -2.74 -7.38 16.86
N LEU A 15 -1.64 -7.01 17.55
CA LEU A 15 -0.60 -6.16 16.97
C LEU A 15 0.46 -7.02 16.25
N ARG A 16 0.67 -6.74 14.97
CA ARG A 16 1.80 -7.28 14.18
C ARG A 16 2.79 -6.16 13.85
N VAL A 17 4.08 -6.39 14.13
CA VAL A 17 5.15 -5.43 13.80
C VAL A 17 6.21 -6.18 13.00
N PRO A 18 6.64 -5.63 11.84
CA PRO A 18 7.67 -6.26 11.02
C PRO A 18 9.04 -6.25 11.71
N PRO A 19 9.99 -7.09 11.27
CA PRO A 19 11.40 -6.96 11.63
C PRO A 19 11.92 -5.54 11.37
N LEU A 20 12.86 -5.06 12.20
CA LEU A 20 13.38 -3.68 12.11
C LEU A 20 13.97 -3.36 10.73
N THR A 21 14.63 -4.32 10.10
CA THR A 21 15.21 -4.18 8.75
C THR A 21 14.18 -4.00 7.64
N LEU A 22 12.91 -4.31 7.90
CA LEU A 22 11.80 -4.14 6.96
C LEU A 22 10.86 -2.99 7.35
N CYS A 23 11.17 -2.26 8.43
CA CYS A 23 10.27 -1.22 8.97
C CYS A 23 10.39 0.12 8.23
N THR A 24 11.53 0.41 7.60
CA THR A 24 11.77 1.61 6.79
C THR A 24 11.59 1.31 5.31
N ASP A 25 11.47 2.35 4.47
CA ASP A 25 11.35 2.20 3.02
C ASP A 25 12.42 1.27 2.45
N ASN A 26 11.96 0.22 1.75
CA ASN A 26 12.83 -0.81 1.20
C ASN A 26 12.22 -1.44 -0.05
N GLY A 27 13.04 -2.10 -0.86
CA GLY A 27 12.56 -2.76 -2.09
C GLY A 27 11.67 -3.98 -1.86
N ALA A 28 11.76 -4.62 -0.68
CA ALA A 28 11.00 -5.84 -0.40
C ALA A 28 9.50 -5.57 -0.24
N MET A 29 9.11 -4.42 0.33
CA MET A 29 7.70 -4.04 0.43
C MET A 29 7.06 -3.84 -0.96
N ILE A 30 7.80 -3.24 -1.89
CA ILE A 30 7.35 -3.02 -3.27
C ILE A 30 7.24 -4.34 -4.02
N ALA A 31 8.23 -5.22 -3.87
CA ALA A 31 8.21 -6.55 -4.47
C ALA A 31 7.03 -7.40 -3.96
N ALA A 32 6.73 -7.34 -2.66
CA ALA A 32 5.62 -8.07 -2.05
C ALA A 32 4.26 -7.59 -2.61
N VAL A 33 4.05 -6.28 -2.73
CA VAL A 33 2.82 -5.75 -3.36
C VAL A 33 2.72 -6.18 -4.82
N GLY A 34 3.83 -6.13 -5.58
CA GLY A 34 3.87 -6.61 -6.96
C GLY A 34 3.49 -8.09 -7.11
N ASP A 35 4.05 -8.97 -6.27
CA ASP A 35 3.71 -10.41 -6.25
C ASP A 35 2.22 -10.63 -5.92
N LEU A 36 1.68 -9.90 -4.95
CA LEU A 36 0.26 -9.98 -4.60
C LEU A 36 -0.65 -9.58 -5.77
N LEU A 37 -0.30 -8.53 -6.51
CA LEU A 37 -1.05 -8.11 -7.70
C LEU A 37 -1.00 -9.15 -8.82
N VAL A 38 0.18 -9.72 -9.08
CA VAL A 38 0.34 -10.79 -10.09
C VAL A 38 -0.48 -12.02 -9.71
N ARG A 39 -0.44 -12.45 -8.43
CA ARG A 39 -1.25 -13.59 -7.94
C ARG A 39 -2.74 -13.32 -7.97
N ALA A 40 -3.15 -12.06 -7.81
CA ALA A 40 -4.54 -11.64 -7.95
C ALA A 40 -4.99 -11.55 -9.43
N GLY A 41 -4.09 -11.77 -10.39
CA GLY A 41 -4.42 -11.68 -11.81
C GLY A 41 -4.66 -10.25 -12.29
N ALA A 42 -4.02 -9.25 -11.65
CA ALA A 42 -4.07 -7.88 -12.12
C ALA A 42 -3.41 -7.75 -13.50
N ASP A 43 -3.99 -6.91 -14.36
CA ASP A 43 -3.42 -6.62 -15.67
C ASP A 43 -2.06 -5.90 -15.53
N PRO A 44 -1.09 -6.18 -16.43
CA PRO A 44 0.15 -5.44 -16.47
C PRO A 44 -0.07 -3.94 -16.70
N ALA A 45 0.80 -3.12 -16.11
CA ALA A 45 0.81 -1.69 -16.39
C ALA A 45 1.09 -1.42 -17.88
N GLN A 46 0.47 -0.39 -18.43
CA GLN A 46 0.72 0.06 -19.80
C GLN A 46 2.14 0.65 -19.93
N LEU A 47 2.72 0.58 -21.14
CA LEU A 47 4.08 1.08 -21.41
C LEU A 47 4.22 2.61 -21.25
N ASN A 48 3.13 3.35 -21.17
CA ASN A 48 3.09 4.78 -20.90
C ASN A 48 3.02 5.12 -19.40
N VAL A 49 3.18 4.13 -18.52
CA VAL A 49 3.21 4.35 -17.07
C VAL A 49 4.26 5.41 -16.73
N SER A 50 3.88 6.36 -15.89
CA SER A 50 4.75 7.44 -15.43
C SER A 50 4.62 7.59 -13.92
N ILE A 51 5.54 8.38 -13.35
CA ILE A 51 5.59 8.62 -11.92
C ILE A 51 4.49 9.60 -11.50
N ASP A 52 3.86 9.34 -10.37
CA ASP A 52 2.97 10.27 -9.68
C ASP A 52 3.61 10.62 -8.32
N PRO A 53 4.19 11.83 -8.15
CA PRO A 53 4.82 12.19 -6.87
C PRO A 53 3.81 12.38 -5.74
N SER A 54 2.53 12.60 -6.08
CA SER A 54 1.47 12.79 -5.08
C SER A 54 0.89 11.47 -4.58
N ALA A 55 0.91 10.42 -5.42
CA ALA A 55 0.47 9.04 -5.18
C ALA A 55 -0.42 8.86 -3.92
N PRO A 56 -1.64 9.43 -3.91
CA PRO A 56 -2.47 9.42 -2.72
C PRO A 56 -2.88 7.98 -2.38
N LEU A 57 -2.69 7.59 -1.12
CA LEU A 57 -3.11 6.28 -0.63
C LEU A 57 -4.53 6.37 -0.08
N GLU A 58 -5.51 6.10 -0.94
CA GLU A 58 -6.93 6.11 -0.58
C GLU A 58 -7.48 4.72 -0.28
N TYR A 59 -6.93 3.69 -0.92
CA TYR A 59 -7.40 2.31 -0.82
C TYR A 59 -6.24 1.31 -0.87
N ALA A 60 -6.45 0.16 -0.22
CA ALA A 60 -5.61 -1.02 -0.34
C ALA A 60 -6.45 -2.13 -0.98
N ALA A 61 -6.25 -2.37 -2.28
CA ALA A 61 -6.99 -3.35 -3.06
C ALA A 61 -6.04 -4.21 -3.91
N LEU A 62 -6.33 -5.50 -4.02
CA LEU A 62 -5.56 -6.44 -4.85
C LEU A 62 -5.96 -6.42 -6.33
N HIS A 63 -7.15 -5.91 -6.61
CA HIS A 63 -7.59 -5.59 -7.97
C HIS A 63 -7.59 -4.06 -8.09
N PRO A 64 -6.76 -3.48 -8.96
CA PRO A 64 -6.78 -2.05 -9.20
C PRO A 64 -8.18 -1.61 -9.59
N VAL A 65 -8.82 -0.81 -8.74
CA VAL A 65 -10.06 -0.12 -9.11
C VAL A 65 -9.69 1.01 -10.05
N ALA A 66 -10.49 1.24 -11.09
CA ALA A 66 -10.29 2.39 -11.97
C ALA A 66 -10.28 3.65 -11.10
N ALA A 67 -9.19 4.41 -11.15
CA ALA A 67 -9.10 5.65 -10.41
C ALA A 67 -10.29 6.55 -10.82
N PRO A 68 -10.99 7.18 -9.88
CA PRO A 68 -11.94 8.22 -10.24
C PRO A 68 -11.20 9.27 -11.08
N ALA A 69 -11.85 9.80 -12.12
CA ALA A 69 -11.25 10.82 -12.97
C ALA A 69 -10.72 11.95 -12.07
N ARG A 70 -9.40 12.21 -12.12
CA ARG A 70 -8.79 13.34 -11.42
C ARG A 70 -9.58 14.59 -11.82
N VAL A 71 -10.29 15.19 -10.86
CA VAL A 71 -10.87 16.53 -11.06
C VAL A 71 -9.68 17.44 -11.34
N ALA A 72 -9.58 17.95 -12.56
CA ALA A 72 -8.55 18.92 -12.91
C ALA A 72 -8.64 20.06 -11.90
N ARG A 73 -7.57 20.25 -11.11
CA ARG A 73 -7.48 21.42 -10.23
C ARG A 73 -7.49 22.64 -11.16
N ALA A 74 -8.56 23.43 -11.10
CA ALA A 74 -8.62 24.71 -11.77
C ALA A 74 -7.42 25.55 -11.32
N ALA A 75 -6.74 26.15 -12.30
CA ALA A 75 -5.63 27.07 -12.10
C ALA A 75 -6.07 28.32 -11.31
#